data_AF-A0A6G3LDN3-F1
#
_entry.id   AF-A0A6G3LDN3-F1
#
_cell.length_a   1.000
_cell.length_b   1.000
_cell.length_c   1.000
_cell.angle_alpha   90.00
_cell.angle_beta   90.00
_cell.angle_gamma   90.00
#
_symmetry.space_group_name_H-M   'P 1'
#
loop_
_entity.id
_entity.type
_entity.pdbx_description
1 polymer ?
#
loop_
_entity_poly.entity_id
_entity_poly.type
_entity_poly.pdbx_seq_one_letter_code
_entity_poly.pdbx_strand_id
1 'polypeptide(L)'
;MSASPAKQNYAEAYREMREGVLYLFIAWILLGIGITYVFTLAIGSSVAGFHRMGTEHFGLGMLALVSLAIFMLIGAVIALVGLWGKFIPGVKKLASVNPEFSTSSTFVNLGLFWGTVLMLIGALTVMIVVGAFIMIIGFILFILGYIGMLLLCFKLNDLEKNSLYLAAGILFIIGIILPILDFVAWILLYVALGDSLRKASSQATQIPPSTPSPQPSA
;
A
#
# COMPACT_ATOMS: atom_id res chain seq x y z
N MET A 1 -17.51 15.50 -27.13
CA MET A 1 -18.33 14.43 -26.50
C MET A 1 -17.45 13.70 -25.52
N SER A 2 -17.81 13.75 -24.24
CA SER A 2 -17.04 13.23 -23.10
C SER A 2 -16.90 11.71 -23.13
N ALA A 3 -15.78 11.19 -22.63
CA ALA A 3 -15.60 9.77 -22.37
C ALA A 3 -16.81 9.19 -21.60
N SER A 4 -17.17 7.94 -21.87
CA SER A 4 -18.23 7.25 -21.11
C SER A 4 -17.92 7.34 -19.60
N PRO A 5 -18.89 7.75 -18.75
CA PRO A 5 -18.67 8.01 -17.34
C PRO A 5 -18.06 6.81 -16.60
N ALA A 6 -18.39 5.59 -17.02
CA ALA A 6 -17.80 4.37 -16.47
C ALA A 6 -16.26 4.30 -16.66
N LYS A 7 -15.74 4.72 -17.82
CA LYS A 7 -14.30 4.67 -18.13
C LYS A 7 -13.50 5.69 -17.31
N GLN A 8 -14.08 6.87 -17.09
CA GLN A 8 -13.46 7.89 -16.24
C GLN A 8 -13.38 7.41 -14.78
N ASN A 9 -14.43 6.75 -14.29
CA ASN A 9 -14.46 6.21 -12.94
C ASN A 9 -13.42 5.09 -12.72
N TYR A 10 -13.15 4.24 -13.72
CA TYR A 10 -12.04 3.27 -13.66
C TYR A 10 -10.67 3.94 -13.60
N ALA A 11 -10.43 4.93 -14.46
CA ALA A 11 -9.17 5.67 -14.46
C ALA A 11 -8.93 6.36 -13.11
N GLU A 12 -9.98 6.94 -12.52
CA GLU A 12 -9.91 7.57 -11.21
C GLU A 12 -9.62 6.54 -10.09
N ALA A 13 -10.30 5.40 -10.10
CA ALA A 13 -10.06 4.32 -9.15
C ALA A 13 -8.61 3.81 -9.22
N TYR A 14 -8.09 3.53 -10.42
CA TYR A 14 -6.70 3.11 -10.61
C TYR A 14 -5.70 4.18 -10.19
N ARG A 15 -6.01 5.46 -10.44
CA ARG A 15 -5.18 6.58 -10.00
C ARG A 15 -5.09 6.65 -8.49
N GLU A 16 -6.21 6.57 -7.78
CA GLU A 16 -6.23 6.61 -6.32
C GLU A 16 -5.53 5.41 -5.69
N MET A 17 -5.78 4.21 -6.20
CA MET A 17 -5.06 3.02 -5.76
C MET A 17 -3.55 3.19 -5.97
N ARG A 18 -3.13 3.63 -7.16
CA ARG A 18 -1.71 3.83 -7.49
C ARG A 18 -1.04 4.87 -6.61
N GLU A 19 -1.70 6.01 -6.38
CA GLU A 19 -1.20 7.06 -5.47
C GLU A 19 -1.08 6.50 -4.04
N GLY A 20 -2.07 5.73 -3.57
CA GLY A 20 -2.02 5.08 -2.25
C GLY A 20 -0.86 4.10 -2.11
N VAL A 21 -0.62 3.27 -3.12
CA VAL A 21 0.53 2.36 -3.15
C VAL A 21 1.85 3.13 -3.16
N LEU A 22 1.94 4.25 -3.87
CA LEU A 22 3.14 5.09 -3.88
C LEU A 22 3.46 5.62 -2.48
N TYR A 23 2.46 6.10 -1.73
CA TYR A 23 2.66 6.54 -0.35
C TYR A 23 3.12 5.39 0.55
N LEU A 24 2.53 4.19 0.41
CA LEU A 24 2.96 3.01 1.16
C LEU A 24 4.41 2.62 0.84
N PHE A 25 4.81 2.68 -0.42
CA PHE A 25 6.18 2.45 -0.86
C PHE A 25 7.16 3.48 -0.27
N ILE A 26 6.81 4.78 -0.31
CA ILE A 26 7.64 5.84 0.28
C ILE A 26 7.77 5.65 1.79
N ALA A 27 6.69 5.26 2.47
CA ALA A 27 6.72 4.96 3.89
C ALA A 27 7.68 3.80 4.22
N TRP A 28 7.63 2.71 3.44
CA TRP A 28 8.55 1.57 3.60
C TRP A 28 10.02 1.96 3.41
N ILE A 29 10.32 2.80 2.41
CA ILE A 29 11.68 3.31 2.21
C ILE A 29 12.14 4.15 3.40
N LEU A 30 11.30 5.07 3.89
CA LEU A 30 11.62 5.92 5.04
C LEU A 30 11.86 5.10 6.30
N LEU A 31 11.03 4.09 6.55
CA LEU A 31 11.22 3.15 7.66
C LEU A 31 12.52 2.35 7.49
N GLY A 32 12.79 1.86 6.28
CA GLY A 32 14.04 1.14 5.96
C GLY A 32 15.28 1.99 6.23
N ILE A 33 15.30 3.24 5.76
CA ILE A 33 16.39 4.20 6.00
C ILE A 33 16.55 4.45 7.51
N GLY A 34 15.45 4.68 8.22
CA GLY A 34 15.46 4.89 9.67
C GLY A 34 16.07 3.71 10.42
N ILE A 35 15.69 2.49 10.05
CA ILE A 35 16.24 1.25 10.63
C ILE A 35 17.73 1.11 10.30
N THR A 36 18.13 1.31 9.05
CA THR A 36 19.55 1.19 8.65
C THR A 36 20.40 2.24 9.36
N TYR A 37 19.94 3.49 9.47
CA TYR A 37 20.65 4.56 10.17
C TYR A 37 20.90 4.20 11.64
N VAL A 38 19.87 3.69 12.32
CA VAL A 38 19.96 3.28 13.73
C VAL A 38 20.84 2.06 13.89
N PHE A 39 20.74 1.10 12.98
CA PHE A 39 21.58 -0.10 12.96
C PHE A 39 23.06 0.26 12.78
N THR A 40 23.38 1.16 11.85
CA THR A 40 24.75 1.67 11.65
C THR A 40 25.27 2.40 12.89
N LEU A 41 24.45 3.22 13.55
CA LEU A 41 24.84 3.89 14.79
C LEU A 41 25.01 2.91 15.97
N ALA A 42 24.12 1.93 16.09
CA ALA A 42 24.17 0.90 17.13
C ALA A 42 25.40 -0.02 16.98
N ILE A 43 25.72 -0.43 15.75
CA ILE A 43 26.93 -1.23 15.46
C ILE A 43 28.19 -0.37 15.56
N GLY A 44 28.18 0.85 15.00
CA GLY A 44 29.32 1.76 15.06
C GLY A 44 29.72 2.11 16.50
N SER A 45 28.74 2.32 17.38
CA SER A 45 28.96 2.55 18.81
C SER A 45 29.45 1.30 19.57
N SER A 46 29.04 0.09 19.16
CA SER A 46 29.53 -1.15 19.78
C SER A 46 30.91 -1.58 19.27
N VAL A 47 31.29 -1.26 18.03
CA VAL A 47 32.65 -1.47 17.49
C VAL A 47 33.65 -0.44 18.02
N ALA A 48 33.26 0.83 18.12
CA ALA A 48 34.10 1.88 18.72
C ALA A 48 34.14 1.82 20.26
N GLY A 49 33.11 1.24 20.89
CA GLY A 49 32.90 1.16 22.33
C GLY A 49 33.77 0.14 23.09
N PHE A 50 34.56 -0.70 22.40
CA PHE A 50 35.47 -1.63 23.09
C PHE A 50 36.59 -0.89 23.85
N HIS A 51 36.88 0.38 23.55
CA HIS A 51 38.05 1.09 24.11
C HIS A 51 37.79 2.21 25.12
N ARG A 52 36.56 2.71 25.30
CA ARG A 52 36.29 3.82 26.26
C ARG A 52 34.90 3.72 26.87
N MET A 53 34.84 3.17 28.09
CA MET A 53 33.64 3.15 28.93
C MET A 53 33.54 4.49 29.67
N GLY A 54 32.92 5.49 29.05
CA GLY A 54 32.70 6.83 29.61
C GLY A 54 31.34 7.39 29.20
N THR A 55 30.86 8.39 29.93
CA THR A 55 29.55 9.06 29.88
C THR A 55 29.07 9.58 28.51
N GLU A 56 29.85 9.45 27.45
CA GLU A 56 29.52 9.90 26.08
C GLU A 56 28.59 8.95 25.31
N HIS A 57 28.46 7.69 25.74
CA HIS A 57 27.58 6.70 25.08
C HIS A 57 26.07 6.98 25.27
N PHE A 58 25.70 7.73 26.30
CA PHE A 58 24.30 8.10 26.55
C PHE A 58 23.76 9.08 25.49
N GLY A 59 24.60 10.04 25.06
CA GLY A 59 24.22 11.06 24.06
C GLY A 59 24.00 10.48 22.66
N LEU A 60 24.91 9.61 22.19
CA LEU A 60 24.79 8.96 20.88
C LEU A 60 23.64 7.96 20.82
N GLY A 61 23.41 7.20 21.90
CA GLY A 61 22.26 6.29 22.01
C GLY A 61 20.92 7.05 22.01
N MET A 62 20.85 8.17 22.74
CA MET A 62 19.64 9.00 22.78
C MET A 62 19.35 9.68 21.43
N LEU A 63 20.39 10.15 20.71
CA LEU A 63 20.24 10.70 19.35
C LEU A 63 19.76 9.64 18.35
N ALA A 64 20.26 8.40 18.44
CA ALA A 64 19.81 7.30 17.60
C ALA A 64 18.33 6.96 17.84
N LEU A 65 17.89 6.92 19.11
CA LEU A 65 16.50 6.66 19.48
C LEU A 65 15.55 7.77 19.03
N VAL A 66 15.94 9.04 19.20
CA VAL A 66 15.15 10.17 18.73
C VAL A 66 15.01 10.15 17.21
N SER A 67 16.11 9.89 16.49
CA SER A 67 16.09 9.78 15.02
C SER A 67 15.18 8.63 14.57
N LEU A 68 15.28 7.46 15.21
CA LEU A 68 14.40 6.33 14.95
C LEU A 68 12.92 6.68 15.14
N ALA A 69 12.60 7.35 16.26
CA ALA A 69 11.24 7.74 16.58
C ALA A 69 10.67 8.70 15.53
N ILE A 70 11.49 9.66 15.05
CA ILE A 70 11.10 10.59 13.99
C ILE A 70 10.83 9.84 12.67
N PHE A 71 11.74 8.99 12.21
CA PHE A 71 11.54 8.22 10.97
C PHE A 71 10.34 7.26 11.08
N MET A 72 10.15 6.62 12.23
CA MET A 72 8.97 5.77 12.47
C MET A 72 7.68 6.57 12.45
N LEU A 73 7.62 7.73 13.11
CA LEU A 73 6.43 8.59 13.12
C LEU A 73 6.10 9.08 11.70
N ILE A 74 7.08 9.61 10.98
CA ILE A 74 6.87 10.11 9.62
C ILE A 74 6.44 8.97 8.69
N GLY A 75 7.14 7.84 8.73
CA GLY A 75 6.81 6.66 7.93
C GLY A 75 5.41 6.14 8.23
N ALA A 76 5.05 6.02 9.51
CA ALA A 76 3.72 5.60 9.92
C ALA A 76 2.64 6.58 9.43
N VAL A 77 2.82 7.89 9.60
CA VAL A 77 1.84 8.89 9.13
C VAL A 77 1.65 8.80 7.61
N ILE A 78 2.73 8.69 6.84
CA ILE A 78 2.65 8.55 5.38
C ILE A 78 1.94 7.24 4.99
N ALA A 79 2.24 6.13 5.67
CA ALA A 79 1.58 4.85 5.43
C ALA A 79 0.08 4.93 5.69
N LEU A 80 -0.32 5.56 6.81
CA LEU A 80 -1.73 5.74 7.16
C LEU A 80 -2.47 6.64 6.15
N VAL A 81 -1.84 7.75 5.73
CA VAL A 81 -2.40 8.62 4.70
C VAL A 81 -2.51 7.89 3.35
N GLY A 82 -1.51 7.10 2.97
CA GLY A 82 -1.54 6.29 1.76
C GLY A 82 -2.65 5.25 1.77
N LEU A 83 -2.77 4.51 2.87
CA LEU A 83 -3.74 3.43 3.02
C LEU A 83 -5.18 3.96 3.11
N TRP A 84 -5.44 4.90 4.03
CA TRP A 84 -6.78 5.40 4.31
C TRP A 84 -7.22 6.55 3.43
N GLY A 85 -6.29 7.43 3.05
CA GLY A 85 -6.61 8.59 2.22
C GLY A 85 -6.77 8.26 0.75
N LYS A 86 -6.13 7.19 0.26
CA LYS A 86 -6.03 6.92 -1.19
C LYS A 86 -6.31 5.47 -1.57
N PHE A 87 -5.60 4.51 -0.99
CA PHE A 87 -5.69 3.12 -1.42
C PHE A 87 -7.07 2.51 -1.19
N ILE A 88 -7.56 2.50 0.05
CA ILE A 88 -8.88 1.95 0.40
C ILE A 88 -10.03 2.67 -0.33
N PRO A 89 -10.06 4.02 -0.40
CA PRO A 89 -11.03 4.73 -1.22
C PRO A 89 -11.00 4.32 -2.69
N GLY A 90 -9.80 4.16 -3.28
CA GLY A 90 -9.64 3.71 -4.67
C GLY A 90 -10.23 2.32 -4.91
N VAL A 91 -10.02 1.37 -3.99
CA VAL A 91 -10.62 0.03 -4.06
C VAL A 91 -12.14 0.08 -3.91
N LYS A 92 -12.68 0.97 -3.06
CA LYS A 92 -14.13 1.20 -2.94
C LYS A 92 -14.72 1.81 -4.21
N LYS A 93 -14.04 2.77 -4.84
CA LYS A 93 -14.46 3.33 -6.13
C LYS A 93 -14.48 2.24 -7.20
N LEU A 94 -13.46 1.38 -7.25
CA LEU A 94 -13.44 0.25 -8.19
C LEU A 94 -14.65 -0.68 -8.01
N ALA A 95 -14.98 -1.01 -6.75
CA ALA A 95 -16.15 -1.82 -6.41
C ALA A 95 -17.50 -1.16 -6.73
N SER A 96 -17.57 0.18 -6.71
CA SER A 96 -18.78 0.91 -7.13
C SER A 96 -19.01 0.89 -8.63
N VAL A 97 -17.94 0.73 -9.43
CA VAL A 97 -18.01 0.65 -10.89
C VAL A 97 -18.25 -0.78 -11.36
N ASN A 98 -17.61 -1.77 -10.73
CA ASN A 98 -17.85 -3.18 -11.00
C ASN A 98 -18.13 -3.96 -9.69
N PRO A 99 -19.37 -4.48 -9.51
CA PRO A 99 -19.76 -5.26 -8.34
C PRO A 99 -18.89 -6.48 -8.07
N GLU A 100 -18.19 -7.02 -9.07
CA GLU A 100 -17.25 -8.13 -8.88
C GLU A 100 -16.16 -7.78 -7.86
N PHE A 101 -15.77 -6.51 -7.71
CA PHE A 101 -14.76 -6.10 -6.73
C PHE A 101 -15.33 -5.84 -5.32
N SER A 102 -16.65 -5.91 -5.11
CA SER A 102 -17.29 -5.63 -3.82
C SER A 102 -16.79 -6.53 -2.68
N THR A 103 -16.62 -7.83 -2.95
CA THR A 103 -16.10 -8.80 -1.98
C THR A 103 -14.66 -8.47 -1.59
N SER A 104 -13.78 -8.25 -2.58
CA SER A 104 -12.38 -7.92 -2.34
C SER A 104 -12.24 -6.58 -1.59
N SER A 105 -13.03 -5.58 -1.98
CA SER A 105 -13.09 -4.27 -1.33
C SER A 105 -13.55 -4.35 0.13
N THR A 106 -14.55 -5.20 0.40
CA THR A 106 -15.02 -5.44 1.77
C THR A 106 -13.94 -6.08 2.61
N PHE A 107 -13.23 -7.11 2.11
CA PHE A 107 -12.14 -7.74 2.85
C PHE A 107 -10.93 -6.80 3.04
N VAL A 108 -10.54 -6.04 2.02
CA VAL A 108 -9.47 -5.03 2.12
C VAL A 108 -9.84 -3.97 3.16
N ASN A 109 -11.07 -3.45 3.11
CA ASN A 109 -11.52 -2.46 4.08
C ASN A 109 -11.65 -3.07 5.47
N LEU A 110 -12.28 -4.23 5.64
CA LEU A 110 -12.41 -4.83 6.97
C LEU A 110 -11.05 -5.20 7.56
N GLY A 111 -10.17 -5.78 6.75
CA GLY A 111 -8.91 -6.32 7.23
C GLY A 111 -7.79 -5.29 7.33
N LEU A 112 -7.52 -4.52 6.28
CA LEU A 112 -6.45 -3.51 6.34
C LEU A 112 -6.88 -2.26 7.09
N PHE A 113 -8.15 -1.84 7.05
CA PHE A 113 -8.59 -0.69 7.85
C PHE A 113 -8.68 -1.07 9.33
N TRP A 114 -9.62 -1.96 9.65
CA TRP A 114 -9.93 -2.25 11.05
C TRP A 114 -8.86 -3.13 11.70
N GLY A 115 -8.22 -4.04 10.95
CA GLY A 115 -7.10 -4.81 11.46
C GLY A 115 -5.93 -3.91 11.88
N THR A 116 -5.53 -2.94 11.05
CA THR A 116 -4.47 -1.99 11.43
C THR A 116 -4.88 -1.11 12.61
N VAL A 117 -6.13 -0.61 12.67
CA VAL A 117 -6.61 0.15 13.83
C VAL A 117 -6.58 -0.68 15.11
N LEU A 118 -7.07 -1.92 15.06
CA LEU A 118 -7.07 -2.83 16.21
C LEU A 118 -5.65 -3.20 16.63
N MET A 119 -4.73 -3.40 15.69
CA MET A 119 -3.32 -3.62 15.98
C MET A 119 -2.70 -2.43 16.71
N LEU A 120 -3.00 -1.20 16.30
CA LEU A 120 -2.52 0.01 16.97
C LEU A 120 -3.09 0.15 18.39
N ILE A 121 -4.40 -0.05 18.55
CA ILE A 121 -5.07 -0.01 19.87
C ILE A 121 -4.53 -1.12 20.77
N GLY A 122 -4.37 -2.33 20.23
CA GLY A 122 -3.82 -3.48 20.93
C GLY A 122 -2.37 -3.25 21.38
N ALA A 123 -1.54 -2.67 20.51
CA ALA A 123 -0.16 -2.31 20.85
C ALA A 123 -0.11 -1.24 21.97
N LEU A 124 -0.99 -0.24 21.94
CA LEU A 124 -1.04 0.80 22.97
C LEU A 124 -1.53 0.25 24.32
N THR A 125 -2.42 -0.74 24.28
CA THR A 125 -3.02 -1.36 25.47
C THR A 125 -2.31 -2.63 25.92
N VAL A 126 -1.17 -2.99 25.32
CA VAL A 126 -0.46 -4.26 25.56
C VAL A 126 -0.03 -4.46 27.02
N MET A 127 0.19 -3.38 27.76
CA MET A 127 0.50 -3.40 29.19
C MET A 127 -0.65 -3.98 30.03
N ILE A 128 -1.86 -4.00 29.47
CA ILE A 128 -3.05 -4.61 30.04
C ILE A 128 -3.25 -5.95 29.33
N VAL A 129 -3.58 -7.03 30.07
CA VAL A 129 -3.83 -8.37 29.50
C VAL A 129 -4.85 -8.33 28.34
N VAL A 130 -5.78 -7.38 28.37
CA VAL A 130 -6.78 -7.13 27.31
C VAL A 130 -6.13 -6.77 25.97
N GLY A 131 -5.00 -6.05 25.96
CA GLY A 131 -4.32 -5.63 24.74
C GLY A 131 -3.82 -6.81 23.90
N ALA A 132 -3.38 -7.90 24.54
CA ALA A 132 -2.96 -9.11 23.84
C ALA A 132 -4.12 -9.75 23.06
N PHE A 133 -5.32 -9.83 23.64
CA PHE A 133 -6.51 -10.34 22.95
C PHE A 133 -6.91 -9.45 21.78
N ILE A 134 -6.86 -8.12 21.95
CA ILE A 134 -7.16 -7.17 20.87
C ILE A 134 -6.15 -7.33 19.72
N MET A 135 -4.87 -7.50 20.01
CA MET A 135 -3.85 -7.73 18.98
C MET A 135 -4.09 -9.04 18.22
N ILE A 136 -4.50 -10.12 18.90
CA ILE A 136 -4.83 -11.39 18.21
C ILE A 136 -5.98 -11.18 17.23
N ILE A 137 -7.05 -10.50 17.63
CA ILE A 137 -8.20 -10.19 16.76
C ILE A 137 -7.75 -9.28 15.61
N GLY A 138 -6.95 -8.25 15.91
CA GLY A 138 -6.39 -7.34 14.91
C GLY A 138 -5.54 -8.07 13.88
N PHE A 139 -4.72 -9.03 14.30
CA PHE A 139 -3.89 -9.84 13.43
C PHE A 139 -4.71 -10.75 12.51
N ILE A 140 -5.77 -11.37 13.03
CA ILE A 140 -6.70 -12.18 12.21
C ILE A 140 -7.37 -11.31 11.14
N LEU A 141 -7.83 -10.11 11.52
CA LEU A 141 -8.40 -9.15 10.57
C LEU A 141 -7.35 -8.71 9.54
N PHE A 142 -6.11 -8.46 9.97
CA PHE A 142 -5.03 -8.09 9.07
C PHE A 142 -4.80 -9.16 7.99
N ILE A 143 -4.79 -10.45 8.36
CA ILE A 143 -4.72 -11.57 7.40
C ILE A 143 -5.91 -11.55 6.43
N LEU A 144 -7.13 -11.29 6.91
CA LEU A 144 -8.30 -11.13 6.03
C LEU A 144 -8.11 -9.99 5.03
N GLY A 145 -7.41 -8.92 5.43
CA GLY A 145 -7.03 -7.80 4.56
C GLY A 145 -6.14 -8.26 3.41
N TYR A 146 -5.14 -9.08 3.70
CA TYR A 146 -4.23 -9.68 2.72
C TYR A 146 -4.95 -10.64 1.77
N ILE A 147 -5.91 -11.42 2.28
CA ILE A 147 -6.77 -12.25 1.43
C ILE A 147 -7.63 -11.35 0.50
N GLY A 148 -8.13 -10.23 1.01
CA GLY A 148 -8.81 -9.22 0.20
C GLY A 148 -7.92 -8.67 -0.92
N MET A 149 -6.66 -8.37 -0.61
CA MET A 149 -5.65 -7.93 -1.59
C MET A 149 -5.39 -8.99 -2.66
N LEU A 150 -5.25 -10.26 -2.25
CA LEU A 150 -5.10 -11.39 -3.17
C LEU A 150 -6.29 -11.47 -4.14
N LEU A 151 -7.52 -11.45 -3.63
CA LEU A 151 -8.74 -11.51 -4.44
C LEU A 151 -8.86 -10.28 -5.36
N LEU A 152 -8.49 -9.09 -4.89
CA LEU A 152 -8.45 -7.87 -5.69
C LEU A 152 -7.50 -8.04 -6.87
N CYS A 153 -6.28 -8.51 -6.61
CA CYS A 153 -5.25 -8.78 -7.61
C CYS A 153 -5.67 -9.84 -8.64
N PHE A 154 -6.27 -10.95 -8.22
CA PHE A 154 -6.78 -11.96 -9.15
C PHE A 154 -7.86 -11.39 -10.08
N LYS A 155 -8.83 -10.66 -9.53
CA LYS A 155 -9.89 -10.04 -10.34
C LYS A 155 -9.34 -8.97 -11.28
N LEU A 156 -8.36 -8.18 -10.84
CA LEU A 156 -7.67 -7.22 -11.70
C LEU A 156 -6.88 -7.92 -12.82
N ASN A 157 -6.22 -9.05 -12.54
CA ASN A 157 -5.60 -9.87 -13.59
C ASN A 157 -6.63 -10.35 -14.62
N ASP A 158 -7.79 -10.81 -14.18
CA ASP A 158 -8.82 -11.30 -15.09
C ASP A 158 -9.41 -10.20 -15.97
N LEU A 159 -9.57 -8.99 -15.42
CA LEU A 159 -10.08 -7.81 -16.10
C LEU A 159 -9.05 -7.20 -17.08
N GLU A 160 -7.83 -6.98 -16.60
CA GLU A 160 -6.80 -6.22 -17.33
C GLU A 160 -5.86 -7.11 -18.15
N LYS A 161 -5.97 -8.44 -17.99
CA LYS A 161 -5.11 -9.48 -18.57
C LYS A 161 -3.62 -9.19 -18.34
N ASN A 162 -3.28 -8.71 -17.14
CA ASN A 162 -1.93 -8.38 -16.73
C ASN A 162 -1.46 -9.31 -15.59
N SER A 163 -0.49 -10.17 -15.90
CA SER A 163 0.09 -11.14 -14.97
C SER A 163 0.84 -10.50 -13.80
N LEU A 164 1.20 -9.20 -13.88
CA LEU A 164 1.79 -8.48 -12.75
C LEU A 164 0.83 -8.41 -11.56
N TYR A 165 -0.50 -8.32 -11.79
CA TYR A 165 -1.46 -8.35 -10.70
C TYR A 165 -1.47 -9.72 -10.01
N LEU A 166 -1.46 -10.80 -10.79
CA LEU A 166 -1.39 -12.16 -10.25
C LEU A 166 -0.12 -12.35 -9.40
N ALA A 167 1.03 -11.94 -9.93
CA ALA A 167 2.29 -11.99 -9.20
C ALA A 167 2.22 -11.18 -7.90
N ALA A 168 1.73 -9.93 -7.95
CA ALA A 168 1.56 -9.09 -6.76
C ALA A 168 0.67 -9.77 -5.71
N GLY A 169 -0.47 -10.33 -6.13
CA GLY A 169 -1.38 -11.07 -5.24
C GLY A 169 -0.70 -12.22 -4.49
N ILE A 170 0.03 -13.08 -5.21
CA ILE A 170 0.76 -14.20 -4.60
C ILE A 170 1.85 -13.69 -3.66
N LEU A 171 2.60 -12.67 -4.07
CA LEU A 171 3.66 -12.09 -3.24
C LEU A 171 3.11 -11.47 -1.95
N PHE A 172 1.90 -10.90 -1.94
CA PHE A 172 1.29 -10.41 -0.70
C PHE A 172 1.11 -11.53 0.34
N ILE A 173 0.65 -12.71 -0.07
CA ILE A 173 0.45 -13.84 0.85
C ILE A 173 1.78 -14.37 1.39
N ILE A 174 2.77 -14.54 0.53
CA ILE A 174 4.12 -14.97 0.96
C ILE A 174 4.77 -13.86 1.81
N GLY A 175 4.45 -12.60 1.50
CA GLY A 175 4.91 -11.39 2.17
C GLY A 175 4.55 -11.32 3.65
N ILE A 176 3.47 -12.00 4.07
CA ILE A 176 3.10 -12.14 5.49
C ILE A 176 4.23 -12.80 6.29
N ILE A 177 4.92 -13.78 5.71
CA ILE A 177 6.03 -14.50 6.35
C ILE A 177 7.36 -13.80 6.05
N LEU A 178 7.51 -13.25 4.84
CA LEU A 178 8.74 -12.63 4.35
C LEU A 178 8.49 -11.15 4.00
N PRO A 179 8.74 -10.20 4.92
CA PRO A 179 8.41 -8.78 4.72
C PRO A 179 9.01 -8.15 3.46
N ILE A 180 10.17 -8.62 3.01
CA ILE A 180 10.80 -8.14 1.78
C ILE A 180 9.95 -8.46 0.53
N LEU A 181 9.20 -9.56 0.53
CA LEU A 181 8.30 -9.92 -0.57
C LEU A 181 7.03 -9.07 -0.55
N ASP A 182 6.55 -8.66 0.62
CA ASP A 182 5.44 -7.70 0.75
C ASP A 182 5.80 -6.38 0.06
N PHE A 183 7.02 -5.88 0.32
CA PHE A 183 7.54 -4.68 -0.34
C PHE A 183 7.57 -4.82 -1.87
N VAL A 184 8.04 -5.96 -2.39
CA VAL A 184 8.03 -6.24 -3.84
C VAL A 184 6.60 -6.35 -4.39
N ALA A 185 5.66 -6.92 -3.63
CA ALA A 185 4.25 -7.01 -4.02
C ALA A 185 3.65 -5.61 -4.27
N TRP A 186 3.92 -4.66 -3.37
CA TRP A 186 3.49 -3.27 -3.54
C TRP A 186 4.06 -2.63 -4.81
N ILE A 187 5.33 -2.89 -5.13
CA ILE A 187 5.96 -2.38 -6.37
C ILE A 187 5.26 -2.96 -7.61
N LEU A 188 5.04 -4.27 -7.65
CA LEU A 188 4.37 -4.92 -8.78
C LEU A 188 2.94 -4.38 -8.97
N LEU A 189 2.21 -4.19 -7.87
CA LEU A 189 0.88 -3.61 -7.89
C LEU A 189 0.91 -2.17 -8.42
N TYR A 190 1.88 -1.35 -7.99
CA TYR A 190 2.05 0.02 -8.48
C TYR A 190 2.28 0.09 -10.00
N VAL A 191 3.16 -0.77 -10.52
CA VAL A 191 3.47 -0.84 -11.95
C VAL A 191 2.24 -1.31 -12.74
N ALA A 192 1.58 -2.37 -12.29
CA ALA A 192 0.39 -2.92 -12.93
C ALA A 192 -0.74 -1.87 -13.01
N LEU A 193 -0.99 -1.14 -11.91
CA LEU A 193 -1.96 -0.04 -11.86
C LEU A 193 -1.59 1.11 -12.80
N GLY A 194 -0.30 1.38 -12.98
CA GLY A 194 0.18 2.37 -13.96
C GLY A 194 -0.20 2.01 -15.39
N ASP A 195 -0.05 0.75 -15.77
CA ASP A 195 -0.45 0.27 -17.10
C ASP A 195 -1.96 0.31 -17.30
N SER A 196 -2.74 -0.15 -16.32
CA SER A 196 -4.21 -0.09 -16.36
C SER A 196 -4.74 1.34 -16.42
N LEU A 197 -4.11 2.27 -15.69
CA LEU A 197 -4.44 3.69 -15.76
C LEU A 197 -4.18 4.27 -17.16
N ARG A 198 -3.04 3.93 -17.77
CA ARG A 198 -2.70 4.38 -19.14
C ARG A 198 -3.68 3.84 -20.17
N LYS A 199 -4.09 2.57 -20.05
CA LYS A 199 -5.11 1.95 -20.90
C LYS A 199 -6.45 2.65 -20.75
N ALA A 200 -6.93 2.82 -19.51
CA ALA A 200 -8.20 3.47 -19.21
C ALA A 200 -8.24 4.93 -19.70
N SER A 201 -7.13 5.67 -19.54
CA SER A 201 -7.01 7.06 -19.99
C SER A 201 -6.91 7.18 -21.52
N SER A 202 -6.17 6.28 -22.17
CA SER A 202 -6.07 6.25 -23.64
C SER A 202 -7.41 5.92 -24.30
N GLN A 203 -8.16 4.97 -23.74
CA GLN A 203 -9.48 4.59 -24.23
C GLN A 203 -10.57 5.62 -23.93
N ALA A 204 -10.36 6.50 -22.95
CA ALA A 204 -11.21 7.66 -22.71
C ALA A 204 -10.98 8.78 -23.74
N THR A 205 -9.81 8.81 -24.39
CA THR A 205 -9.40 9.88 -25.31
C THR A 205 -9.61 9.54 -26.79
N GLN A 206 -9.89 8.27 -27.13
CA GLN A 206 -10.21 7.88 -28.51
C GLN A 206 -11.57 8.45 -28.97
N ILE A 207 -11.51 9.57 -29.69
CA ILE A 207 -12.58 10.11 -30.53
C ILE A 207 -12.79 9.12 -31.69
N PRO A 208 -14.01 8.63 -31.98
CA PRO A 208 -14.24 7.77 -33.14
C PRO A 208 -13.79 8.48 -34.42
N PRO A 209 -13.17 7.78 -35.39
CA PRO A 209 -12.84 8.39 -36.67
C PRO A 209 -14.13 8.92 -37.28
N SER A 210 -14.20 10.23 -37.50
CA SER A 210 -15.27 10.86 -38.25
C SER A 210 -15.38 10.14 -39.59
N THR A 211 -16.45 9.38 -39.78
CA THR A 211 -16.83 8.88 -41.09
C THR A 211 -16.88 10.08 -42.04
N PRO A 212 -16.10 10.11 -43.13
CA PRO A 212 -16.22 11.16 -44.12
C PRO A 212 -17.67 11.15 -44.61
N SER A 213 -18.39 12.26 -44.38
CA SER A 213 -19.70 12.46 -44.98
C SER A 213 -19.57 12.33 -46.50
N PRO A 214 -20.40 11.53 -47.18
CA PRO A 214 -20.36 11.44 -48.63
C PRO A 214 -20.57 12.84 -49.22
N GLN A 215 -19.53 13.33 -49.88
CA GLN A 215 -19.50 14.61 -50.57
C GLN A 215 -20.59 14.58 -51.66
N PRO A 216 -21.57 15.50 -51.68
CA PRO A 216 -22.55 15.54 -52.76
C PRO A 216 -21.83 15.95 -54.04
N SER A 217 -21.90 15.10 -55.05
CA SER A 217 -21.50 15.42 -56.42
C SER A 217 -22.42 16.52 -56.95
N ALA A 218 -21.86 17.70 -57.20
CA ALA A 218 -22.46 18.77 -57.98
C ALA A 218 -21.45 19.22 -59.03
#